data_AF-A0A1F4XPK9-F1
#
_entry.id   AF-A0A1F4XPK9-F1
#
_cell.length_a   1.000
_cell.length_b   1.000
_cell.length_c   1.000
_cell.angle_alpha   90.00
_cell.angle_beta   90.00
_cell.angle_gamma   90.00
#
_symmetry.space_group_name_H-M   'P 1'
#
loop_
_entity.id
_entity.type
_entity.pdbx_description
1 polymer ?
#
loop_
_entity_poly.entity_id
_entity_poly.type
_entity_poly.pdbx_seq_one_letter_code
_entity_poly.pdbx_strand_id
1 'polypeptide(L)'
;MEKLKASFSKLADPDEEIVLQGIKEIESYLPKLEGRKFKEALSSLSSLFYIDTFERPDLQPVIDRVFETFRKFRAKTIPFLLSSTRESDFKFQLNLARALGKIGKPAIKPILSRLSRSRDPKEKSFLLYALGKIKDPAVVMAIPAFIRGLKDKDQEVRDSAARTLGKLFEVAVPAKISFRNRNLIFDNLLKKISDESSGVRSKAVRSLGKMVKYGFADEEQKKRLNKVVQRLLGQDESYNWDIAYIVRREAQEVYDYLSGKGKI
;
A
#
# COMPACT_ATOMS: atom_id res chain seq x y z
N MET A 1 6.35 -36.64 -7.62
CA MET A 1 5.16 -35.88 -8.09
C MET A 1 3.97 -36.11 -7.18
N GLU A 2 3.65 -37.36 -6.83
CA GLU A 2 2.60 -37.66 -5.83
C GLU A 2 2.83 -36.96 -4.49
N LYS A 3 4.08 -36.94 -4.00
CA LYS A 3 4.44 -36.24 -2.75
C LYS A 3 4.17 -34.73 -2.76
N LEU A 4 4.27 -34.05 -3.91
CA LEU A 4 3.92 -32.63 -4.03
C LEU A 4 2.39 -32.45 -3.99
N LYS A 5 1.64 -33.31 -4.69
CA LYS A 5 0.17 -33.28 -4.63
C LYS A 5 -0.35 -33.59 -3.22
N ALA A 6 0.26 -34.55 -2.53
CA ALA A 6 -0.03 -34.88 -1.15
C ALA A 6 0.25 -33.71 -0.19
N SER A 7 1.25 -32.85 -0.47
CA SER A 7 1.45 -31.65 0.34
C SER A 7 0.34 -30.61 0.17
N PHE A 8 -0.41 -30.63 -0.94
CA PHE A 8 -1.53 -29.70 -1.14
C PHE A 8 -2.74 -30.04 -0.27
N SER A 9 -3.01 -31.33 -0.01
CA SER A 9 -4.14 -31.70 0.85
C SER A 9 -3.95 -31.24 2.29
N LYS A 10 -2.70 -31.13 2.77
CA LYS A 10 -2.36 -30.58 4.10
C LYS A 10 -2.73 -29.11 4.26
N LEU A 11 -2.83 -28.35 3.16
CA LEU A 11 -3.19 -26.92 3.24
C LEU A 11 -4.68 -26.70 3.57
N ALA A 12 -5.51 -27.71 3.41
CA ALA A 12 -6.93 -27.67 3.73
C ALA A 12 -7.23 -28.20 5.14
N ASP A 13 -6.21 -28.62 5.89
CA ASP A 13 -6.37 -29.16 7.23
C ASP A 13 -6.72 -28.04 8.22
N PRO A 14 -7.65 -28.26 9.17
CA PRO A 14 -7.95 -27.27 10.20
C PRO A 14 -6.80 -27.05 11.19
N ASP A 15 -5.86 -27.99 11.33
CA ASP A 15 -4.74 -27.92 12.26
C ASP A 15 -3.57 -27.08 11.71
N GLU A 16 -3.13 -26.10 12.51
CA GLU A 16 -2.06 -25.17 12.15
C GLU A 16 -0.74 -25.89 11.82
N GLU A 17 -0.35 -26.89 12.63
CA GLU A 17 0.93 -27.59 12.47
C GLU A 17 0.94 -28.40 11.16
N ILE A 18 -0.19 -29.03 10.83
CA ILE A 18 -0.35 -29.78 9.58
C ILE A 18 -0.23 -28.85 8.38
N VAL A 19 -0.89 -27.69 8.41
CA VAL A 19 -0.81 -26.69 7.33
C VAL A 19 0.63 -26.16 7.19
N LEU A 20 1.30 -25.83 8.29
CA LEU A 20 2.70 -25.38 8.28
C LEU A 20 3.64 -26.43 7.71
N GLN A 21 3.43 -27.70 8.04
CA GLN A 21 4.19 -28.82 7.47
C GLN A 21 3.94 -28.95 5.96
N GLY A 22 2.69 -28.77 5.51
CA GLY A 22 2.33 -28.69 4.09
C GLY A 22 3.09 -27.58 3.36
N ILE A 23 3.11 -26.36 3.92
CA ILE A 23 3.87 -25.23 3.34
C ILE A 23 5.36 -25.57 3.25
N LYS A 24 5.95 -26.12 4.31
CA LYS A 24 7.37 -26.49 4.35
C LYS A 24 7.73 -27.52 3.28
N GLU A 25 6.85 -28.50 3.05
CA GLU A 25 7.01 -29.50 1.99
C GLU A 25 6.96 -28.85 0.61
N ILE A 26 5.94 -28.04 0.31
CA ILE A 26 5.83 -27.31 -0.96
C ILE A 26 7.07 -26.44 -1.19
N GLU A 27 7.51 -25.72 -0.16
CA GLU A 27 8.69 -24.86 -0.21
C GLU A 27 9.97 -25.62 -0.58
N SER A 28 10.12 -26.86 -0.12
CA SER A 28 11.26 -27.72 -0.46
C SER A 28 11.30 -28.10 -1.94
N TYR A 29 10.14 -28.15 -2.60
CA TYR A 29 10.04 -28.45 -4.03
C TYR A 29 10.24 -27.21 -4.91
N LEU A 30 9.86 -26.01 -4.45
CA LEU A 30 9.89 -24.77 -5.25
C LEU A 30 11.19 -24.52 -6.05
N PRO A 31 12.41 -24.78 -5.53
CA PRO A 31 13.64 -24.56 -6.30
C PRO A 31 13.75 -25.42 -7.57
N LYS A 32 13.08 -26.57 -7.61
CA LYS A 32 13.13 -27.58 -8.68
C LYS A 32 11.94 -27.47 -9.65
N LEU A 33 10.97 -26.59 -9.37
CA LEU A 33 9.77 -26.45 -10.18
C LEU A 33 9.93 -25.32 -11.20
N GLU A 34 9.36 -25.53 -12.39
CA GLU A 34 9.32 -24.54 -13.47
C GLU A 34 7.92 -24.48 -14.11
N GLY A 35 7.68 -23.41 -14.87
CA GLY A 35 6.47 -23.22 -15.68
C GLY A 35 5.18 -23.41 -14.89
N ARG A 36 4.28 -24.24 -15.44
CA ARG A 36 2.95 -24.51 -14.87
C ARG A 36 3.01 -25.07 -13.44
N LYS A 37 3.97 -25.95 -13.16
CA LYS A 37 4.08 -26.60 -11.83
C LYS A 37 4.51 -25.62 -10.75
N PHE A 38 5.42 -24.70 -11.09
CA PHE A 38 5.80 -23.62 -10.18
C PHE A 38 4.61 -22.71 -9.90
N LYS A 39 3.86 -22.32 -10.95
CA LYS A 39 2.63 -21.52 -10.80
C LYS A 39 1.57 -22.20 -9.94
N GLU A 40 1.37 -23.51 -10.12
CA GLU A 40 0.44 -24.31 -9.32
C GLU A 40 0.83 -24.32 -7.83
N ALA A 41 2.10 -24.57 -7.52
CA ALA A 41 2.59 -24.52 -6.14
C ALA A 41 2.40 -23.13 -5.50
N LEU A 42 2.68 -22.03 -6.23
CA LEU A 42 2.42 -20.68 -5.73
C LEU A 42 0.93 -20.39 -5.56
N SER A 43 0.08 -20.93 -6.45
CA SER A 43 -1.38 -20.84 -6.35
C SER A 43 -1.88 -21.49 -5.07
N SER A 44 -1.44 -22.70 -4.78
CA SER A 44 -1.78 -23.43 -3.55
C SER A 44 -1.37 -22.63 -2.31
N LEU A 45 -0.14 -22.11 -2.27
CA LEU A 45 0.31 -21.27 -1.15
C LEU A 45 -0.49 -19.97 -1.02
N SER A 46 -0.79 -19.30 -2.13
CA SER A 46 -1.57 -18.06 -2.09
C SER A 46 -3.01 -18.27 -1.65
N SER A 47 -3.60 -19.46 -1.87
CA SER A 47 -4.99 -19.74 -1.46
C SER A 47 -5.21 -19.54 0.04
N LEU A 48 -4.17 -19.72 0.85
CA LEU A 48 -4.20 -19.46 2.29
C LEU A 48 -4.46 -17.99 2.62
N PHE A 49 -4.24 -17.06 1.69
CA PHE A 49 -4.59 -15.64 1.88
C PHE A 49 -6.11 -15.37 1.96
N TYR A 50 -6.96 -16.37 1.67
CA TYR A 50 -8.40 -16.30 1.94
C TYR A 50 -8.76 -16.60 3.41
N ILE A 51 -7.84 -17.15 4.21
CA ILE A 51 -8.08 -17.38 5.64
C ILE A 51 -8.31 -16.04 6.33
N ASP A 52 -9.42 -15.93 7.05
CA ASP A 52 -9.70 -14.79 7.91
C ASP A 52 -9.03 -15.00 9.27
N THR A 53 -7.94 -14.29 9.52
CA THR A 53 -7.22 -14.38 10.79
C THR A 53 -7.90 -13.63 11.93
N PHE A 54 -9.01 -12.92 11.70
CA PHE A 54 -9.88 -12.47 12.79
C PHE A 54 -10.74 -13.61 13.34
N GLU A 55 -11.19 -14.52 12.47
CA GLU A 55 -11.96 -15.71 12.88
C GLU A 55 -11.05 -16.86 13.32
N ARG A 56 -9.87 -16.97 12.69
CA ARG A 56 -8.83 -17.98 13.00
C ARG A 56 -7.49 -17.31 13.32
N PRO A 57 -7.38 -16.61 14.47
CA PRO A 57 -6.14 -15.94 14.86
C PRO A 57 -4.98 -16.90 15.10
N ASP A 58 -5.28 -18.14 15.46
CA ASP A 58 -4.33 -19.26 15.53
C ASP A 58 -3.63 -19.52 14.19
N LEU A 59 -4.29 -19.28 13.05
CA LEU A 59 -3.68 -19.47 11.72
C LEU A 59 -2.86 -18.25 11.24
N GLN A 60 -2.64 -17.24 12.07
CA GLN A 60 -1.76 -16.11 11.70
C GLN A 60 -0.32 -16.54 11.34
N PRO A 61 0.32 -17.50 12.04
CA PRO A 61 1.65 -18.02 11.66
C PRO A 61 1.68 -18.68 10.29
N VAL A 62 0.58 -19.31 9.85
CA VAL A 62 0.43 -19.86 8.49
C VAL A 62 0.58 -18.76 7.44
N ILE A 63 -0.14 -17.65 7.62
CA ILE A 63 -0.07 -16.50 6.71
C ILE A 63 1.32 -15.88 6.69
N ASP A 64 1.94 -15.75 7.87
CA ASP A 64 3.30 -15.23 7.99
C ASP A 64 4.30 -16.15 7.29
N ARG A 65 4.13 -17.47 7.40
CA ARG A 65 4.97 -18.44 6.69
C ARG A 65 4.84 -18.28 5.17
N VAL A 66 3.62 -18.10 4.65
CA VAL A 66 3.39 -17.86 3.21
C VAL A 66 4.08 -16.57 2.75
N PHE A 67 4.03 -15.49 3.55
CA PHE A 67 4.78 -14.27 3.24
C PHE A 67 6.29 -14.52 3.18
N GLU A 68 6.83 -15.27 4.14
CA GLU A 68 8.25 -15.63 4.16
C GLU A 68 8.65 -16.50 2.96
N THR A 69 7.81 -17.44 2.55
CA THR A 69 8.03 -18.23 1.33
C THR A 69 8.07 -17.30 0.10
N PHE A 70 7.10 -16.41 -0.10
CA PHE A 70 7.15 -15.48 -1.23
C PHE A 70 8.37 -14.56 -1.19
N ARG A 71 8.75 -14.10 0.00
CA ARG A 71 9.95 -13.27 0.23
C ARG A 71 11.25 -14.03 -0.03
N LYS A 72 11.31 -15.34 0.23
CA LYS A 72 12.50 -16.18 -0.04
C LYS A 72 12.77 -16.32 -1.53
N PHE A 73 11.73 -16.48 -2.35
CA PHE A 73 11.88 -16.71 -3.79
C PHE A 73 11.81 -15.43 -4.67
N ARG A 74 11.44 -14.28 -4.09
CA ARG A 74 11.54 -12.91 -4.64
C ARG A 74 11.21 -12.81 -6.14
N ALA A 75 12.23 -12.64 -6.98
CA ALA A 75 12.10 -12.40 -8.41
C ALA A 75 11.23 -13.45 -9.13
N LYS A 76 11.27 -14.71 -8.67
CA LYS A 76 10.46 -15.78 -9.24
C LYS A 76 8.97 -15.67 -8.88
N THR A 77 8.62 -15.09 -7.73
CA THR A 77 7.23 -15.01 -7.26
C THR A 77 6.52 -13.72 -7.66
N ILE A 78 7.27 -12.64 -7.92
CA ILE A 78 6.69 -11.34 -8.31
C ILE A 78 5.74 -11.44 -9.53
N PRO A 79 6.09 -12.10 -10.65
CA PRO A 79 5.18 -12.19 -11.79
C PRO A 79 3.85 -12.87 -11.44
N PHE A 80 3.89 -13.90 -10.60
CA PHE A 80 2.70 -14.58 -10.12
C PHE A 80 1.83 -13.62 -9.28
N LEU A 81 2.42 -13.00 -8.25
CA LEU A 81 1.69 -12.09 -7.35
C LEU A 81 1.04 -10.91 -8.09
N LEU A 82 1.69 -10.39 -9.15
CA LEU A 82 1.13 -9.31 -9.98
C LEU A 82 -0.01 -9.78 -10.90
N SER A 83 -0.08 -11.07 -11.21
CA SER A 83 -1.11 -11.64 -12.10
C SER A 83 -2.34 -12.17 -11.37
N SER A 84 -2.23 -12.47 -10.07
CA SER A 84 -3.27 -13.14 -9.27
C SER A 84 -4.36 -12.21 -8.72
N THR A 85 -4.63 -11.09 -9.38
CA THR A 85 -5.55 -10.04 -8.90
C THR A 85 -6.93 -10.03 -9.58
N ARG A 86 -7.08 -10.70 -10.73
CA ARG A 86 -8.26 -10.51 -11.60
C ARG A 86 -9.56 -11.12 -11.08
N GLU A 87 -9.47 -12.20 -10.31
CA GLU A 87 -10.62 -13.00 -9.84
C GLU A 87 -10.63 -13.14 -8.31
N SER A 88 -9.82 -12.32 -7.61
CA SER A 88 -9.68 -12.40 -6.16
C SER A 88 -10.45 -11.29 -5.43
N ASP A 89 -10.92 -11.61 -4.23
CA ASP A 89 -11.57 -10.64 -3.36
C ASP A 89 -10.60 -9.60 -2.79
N PHE A 90 -11.16 -8.59 -2.11
CA PHE A 90 -10.37 -7.51 -1.54
C PHE A 90 -9.38 -7.97 -0.47
N LYS A 91 -9.75 -8.92 0.41
CA LYS A 91 -8.87 -9.43 1.48
C LYS A 91 -7.64 -10.13 0.90
N PHE A 92 -7.86 -10.98 -0.11
CA PHE A 92 -6.80 -11.65 -0.84
C PHE A 92 -5.87 -10.65 -1.52
N GLN A 93 -6.41 -9.63 -2.20
CA GLN A 93 -5.61 -8.56 -2.80
C GLN A 93 -4.79 -7.79 -1.75
N LEU A 94 -5.33 -7.51 -0.56
CA LEU A 94 -4.57 -6.90 0.52
C LEU A 94 -3.36 -7.74 0.92
N ASN A 95 -3.53 -9.07 1.02
CA ASN A 95 -2.44 -9.99 1.33
C ASN A 95 -1.42 -10.10 0.19
N LEU A 96 -1.84 -10.11 -1.08
CA LEU A 96 -0.90 -10.01 -2.21
C LEU A 96 -0.04 -8.73 -2.14
N ALA A 97 -0.66 -7.59 -1.85
CA ALA A 97 0.05 -6.33 -1.70
C ALA A 97 1.02 -6.35 -0.50
N ARG A 98 0.65 -7.01 0.60
CA ARG A 98 1.54 -7.25 1.75
C ARG A 98 2.72 -8.14 1.39
N ALA A 99 2.49 -9.23 0.63
CA ALA A 99 3.54 -10.11 0.15
C ALA A 99 4.55 -9.35 -0.73
N LEU A 100 4.07 -8.53 -1.67
CA LEU A 100 4.92 -7.63 -2.47
C LEU A 100 5.68 -6.62 -1.58
N GLY A 101 5.03 -6.08 -0.55
CA GLY A 101 5.66 -5.21 0.45
C GLY A 101 6.80 -5.89 1.20
N LYS A 102 6.60 -7.15 1.62
CA LYS A 102 7.61 -7.99 2.31
C LYS A 102 8.76 -8.40 1.40
N ILE A 103 8.53 -8.57 0.09
CA ILE A 103 9.59 -8.75 -0.91
C ILE A 103 10.47 -7.50 -1.00
N GLY A 104 9.88 -6.31 -0.89
CA GLY A 104 10.61 -5.04 -0.80
C GLY A 104 11.09 -4.49 -2.14
N LYS A 105 12.28 -3.86 -2.16
CA LYS A 105 12.88 -3.18 -3.34
C LYS A 105 12.78 -3.95 -4.67
N PRO A 106 12.99 -5.28 -4.74
CA PRO A 106 12.87 -6.02 -6.00
C PRO A 106 11.49 -5.91 -6.67
N ALA A 107 10.42 -5.66 -5.91
CA ALA A 107 9.06 -5.55 -6.44
C ALA A 107 8.78 -4.19 -7.10
N ILE A 108 9.56 -3.13 -6.82
CA ILE A 108 9.28 -1.76 -7.27
C ILE A 108 9.24 -1.65 -8.81
N LYS A 109 10.32 -2.08 -9.49
CA LYS A 109 10.40 -1.98 -10.96
C LYS A 109 9.32 -2.81 -11.67
N PRO A 110 9.07 -4.08 -11.29
CA PRO A 110 7.96 -4.86 -11.84
C PRO A 110 6.59 -4.20 -11.65
N ILE A 111 6.29 -3.68 -10.44
CA ILE A 111 5.03 -2.99 -10.16
C ILE A 111 4.89 -1.75 -11.05
N LEU A 112 5.93 -0.90 -11.13
CA LEU A 112 5.90 0.30 -11.98
C LEU A 112 5.72 -0.04 -13.47
N SER A 113 6.36 -1.11 -13.94
CA SER A 113 6.21 -1.58 -15.31
C SER A 113 4.80 -2.09 -15.60
N ARG A 114 4.16 -2.79 -14.65
CA ARG A 114 2.76 -3.23 -14.81
C ARG A 114 1.81 -2.04 -14.76
N LEU A 115 2.04 -1.10 -13.84
CA LEU A 115 1.20 0.09 -13.65
C LEU A 115 1.19 0.98 -14.89
N SER A 116 2.32 1.17 -15.57
CA SER A 116 2.39 1.99 -16.80
C SER A 116 1.60 1.41 -17.98
N ARG A 117 1.32 0.10 -17.96
CA ARG A 117 0.58 -0.61 -19.02
C ARG A 117 -0.88 -0.88 -18.65
N SER A 118 -1.25 -0.69 -17.38
CA SER A 118 -2.60 -0.99 -16.92
C SER A 118 -3.58 0.11 -17.31
N ARG A 119 -4.72 -0.31 -17.88
CA ARG A 119 -5.88 0.57 -18.17
C ARG A 119 -7.01 0.36 -17.16
N ASP A 120 -6.96 -0.72 -16.39
CA ASP A 120 -7.97 -1.06 -15.40
C ASP A 120 -7.73 -0.28 -14.09
N PRO A 121 -8.68 0.56 -13.64
CA PRO A 121 -8.55 1.27 -12.38
C PRO A 121 -8.35 0.38 -11.16
N LYS A 122 -8.96 -0.81 -11.11
CA LYS A 122 -8.80 -1.74 -9.99
C LYS A 122 -7.36 -2.25 -9.90
N GLU A 123 -6.78 -2.62 -11.03
CA GLU A 123 -5.37 -3.02 -11.08
C GLU A 123 -4.44 -1.84 -10.74
N LYS A 124 -4.72 -0.62 -11.24
CA LYS A 124 -3.93 0.57 -10.88
C LYS A 124 -3.94 0.86 -9.38
N SER A 125 -5.11 0.86 -8.75
CA SER A 125 -5.25 1.13 -7.31
C SER A 125 -4.51 0.08 -6.49
N PHE A 126 -4.65 -1.21 -6.83
CA PHE A 126 -3.88 -2.30 -6.24
C PHE A 126 -2.36 -2.09 -6.35
N LEU A 127 -1.86 -1.76 -7.54
CA LEU A 127 -0.42 -1.58 -7.78
C LEU A 127 0.15 -0.37 -7.00
N LEU A 128 -0.60 0.74 -6.93
CA LEU A 128 -0.25 1.90 -6.11
C LEU A 128 -0.25 1.55 -4.62
N TYR A 129 -1.23 0.78 -4.18
CA TYR A 129 -1.33 0.30 -2.79
C TYR A 129 -0.15 -0.63 -2.44
N ALA A 130 0.20 -1.55 -3.31
CA ALA A 130 1.36 -2.45 -3.15
C ALA A 130 2.67 -1.67 -3.03
N LEU A 131 2.88 -0.61 -3.84
CA LEU A 131 4.04 0.28 -3.67
C LEU A 131 4.07 0.94 -2.28
N GLY A 132 2.92 1.33 -1.73
CA GLY A 132 2.83 1.89 -0.38
C GLY A 132 3.10 0.91 0.76
N LYS A 133 3.11 -0.41 0.49
CA LYS A 133 3.50 -1.45 1.46
C LYS A 133 4.98 -1.74 1.48
N ILE A 134 5.73 -1.32 0.46
CA ILE A 134 7.18 -1.50 0.41
C ILE A 134 7.84 -0.53 1.39
N LYS A 135 8.56 -1.09 2.37
CA LYS A 135 9.30 -0.34 3.39
C LYS A 135 10.77 -0.14 2.99
N ASP A 136 10.98 0.42 1.80
CA ASP A 136 12.31 0.69 1.24
C ASP A 136 12.36 2.12 0.66
N PRO A 137 13.41 2.92 0.96
CA PRO A 137 13.55 4.28 0.44
C PRO A 137 13.59 4.36 -1.10
N ALA A 138 13.92 3.28 -1.81
CA ALA A 138 13.91 3.25 -3.28
C ALA A 138 12.53 3.50 -3.90
N VAL A 139 11.45 3.45 -3.10
CA VAL A 139 10.08 3.79 -3.55
C VAL A 139 9.99 5.25 -4.03
N VAL A 140 10.94 6.14 -3.70
CA VAL A 140 11.02 7.50 -4.27
C VAL A 140 11.04 7.50 -5.81
N MET A 141 11.50 6.41 -6.46
CA MET A 141 11.46 6.28 -7.92
C MET A 141 10.03 6.26 -8.49
N ALA A 142 9.03 5.95 -7.67
CA ALA A 142 7.64 5.86 -8.05
C ALA A 142 6.87 7.19 -7.94
N ILE A 143 7.51 8.28 -7.50
CA ILE A 143 6.89 9.61 -7.36
C ILE A 143 6.12 10.04 -8.63
N PRO A 144 6.66 9.91 -9.87
CA PRO A 144 5.91 10.27 -11.07
C PRO A 144 4.61 9.46 -11.25
N ALA A 145 4.61 8.19 -10.83
CA ALA A 145 3.41 7.35 -10.89
C ALA A 145 2.37 7.77 -9.84
N PHE A 146 2.81 8.15 -8.64
CA PHE A 146 1.94 8.66 -7.59
C PHE A 146 1.26 9.98 -8.01
N ILE A 147 2.03 10.92 -8.57
CA ILE A 147 1.49 12.20 -9.05
C ILE A 147 0.47 11.97 -10.17
N ARG A 148 0.72 11.02 -11.09
CA ARG A 148 -0.27 10.65 -12.11
C ARG A 148 -1.53 10.04 -11.49
N GLY A 149 -1.38 9.17 -10.48
CA GLY A 149 -2.50 8.54 -9.78
C GLY A 149 -3.42 9.55 -9.08
N LEU A 150 -2.88 10.63 -8.51
CA LEU A 150 -3.69 11.72 -7.93
C LEU A 150 -4.61 12.43 -8.94
N LYS A 151 -4.32 12.30 -10.23
CA LYS A 151 -5.06 12.90 -11.34
C LYS A 151 -5.92 11.89 -12.10
N ASP A 152 -5.98 10.64 -11.65
CA ASP A 152 -6.78 9.62 -12.31
C ASP A 152 -8.29 9.92 -12.12
N LYS A 153 -9.09 9.52 -13.10
CA LYS A 153 -10.54 9.70 -13.08
C LYS A 153 -11.20 8.81 -12.02
N ASP A 154 -10.58 7.68 -11.70
CA ASP A 154 -11.11 6.74 -10.73
C ASP A 154 -10.75 7.15 -9.29
N GLN A 155 -11.76 7.15 -8.42
CA GLN A 155 -11.61 7.55 -7.01
C GLN A 155 -10.58 6.67 -6.27
N GLU A 156 -10.61 5.36 -6.45
CA GLU A 156 -9.76 4.43 -5.70
C GLU A 156 -8.30 4.54 -6.12
N VAL A 157 -8.04 4.89 -7.38
CA VAL A 157 -6.70 5.24 -7.86
C VAL A 157 -6.20 6.52 -7.20
N ARG A 158 -7.03 7.57 -7.12
CA ARG A 158 -6.68 8.83 -6.44
C ARG A 158 -6.41 8.61 -4.94
N ASP A 159 -7.28 7.86 -4.28
CA ASP A 159 -7.18 7.51 -2.85
C ASP A 159 -5.90 6.72 -2.57
N SER A 160 -5.61 5.70 -3.39
CA SER A 160 -4.38 4.89 -3.29
C SER A 160 -3.12 5.72 -3.51
N ALA A 161 -3.13 6.62 -4.49
CA ALA A 161 -2.00 7.52 -4.75
C ALA A 161 -1.74 8.48 -3.57
N ALA A 162 -2.78 9.10 -3.02
CA ALA A 162 -2.67 9.98 -1.87
C ALA A 162 -2.13 9.22 -0.65
N ARG A 163 -2.72 8.06 -0.33
CA ARG A 163 -2.26 7.20 0.78
C ARG A 163 -0.80 6.81 0.62
N THR A 164 -0.39 6.40 -0.58
CA THR A 164 0.98 5.94 -0.85
C THR A 164 2.00 7.07 -0.73
N LEU A 165 1.65 8.31 -1.10
CA LEU A 165 2.50 9.48 -0.83
C LEU A 165 2.69 9.72 0.68
N GLY A 166 1.64 9.60 1.48
CA GLY A 166 1.77 9.62 2.93
C GLY A 166 2.71 8.54 3.46
N LYS A 167 2.65 7.33 2.89
CA LYS A 167 3.56 6.21 3.24
C LYS A 167 5.00 6.42 2.77
N LEU A 168 5.20 7.12 1.67
CA LEU A 168 6.53 7.48 1.17
C LEU A 168 7.29 8.32 2.22
N PHE A 169 6.63 9.28 2.86
CA PHE A 169 7.26 10.13 3.89
C PHE A 169 7.65 9.35 5.16
N GLU A 170 6.97 8.24 5.46
CA GLU A 170 7.33 7.38 6.61
C GLU A 170 8.64 6.59 6.38
N VAL A 171 9.05 6.40 5.13
CA VAL A 171 10.16 5.48 4.76
C VAL A 171 11.31 6.17 4.06
N ALA A 172 11.07 7.30 3.40
CA ALA A 172 12.10 8.11 2.77
C ALA A 172 12.72 9.09 3.79
N VAL A 173 13.86 9.66 3.42
CA VAL A 173 14.45 10.81 4.12
C VAL A 173 14.39 12.04 3.20
N PRO A 174 14.25 13.27 3.74
CA PRO A 174 14.12 14.48 2.92
C PRO A 174 15.20 14.64 1.84
N ALA A 175 16.45 14.29 2.14
CA ALA A 175 17.57 14.37 1.20
C ALA A 175 17.40 13.47 -0.05
N LYS A 176 16.55 12.44 -0.02
CA LYS A 176 16.29 11.55 -1.16
C LYS A 176 15.19 12.06 -2.10
N ILE A 177 14.46 13.11 -1.70
CA ILE A 177 13.42 13.72 -2.54
C ILE A 177 13.83 15.17 -2.83
N SER A 178 14.13 15.45 -4.10
CA SER A 178 14.52 16.80 -4.53
C SER A 178 13.47 17.84 -4.12
N PHE A 179 13.90 19.07 -3.85
CA PHE A 179 13.01 20.18 -3.49
C PHE A 179 11.87 20.34 -4.51
N ARG A 180 12.18 20.27 -5.81
CA ARG A 180 11.18 20.26 -6.89
C ARG A 180 10.13 19.17 -6.73
N ASN A 181 10.53 17.93 -6.43
CA ASN A 181 9.58 16.83 -6.23
C ASN A 181 8.75 17.01 -4.95
N ARG A 182 9.34 17.54 -3.88
CA ARG A 182 8.60 17.87 -2.64
C ARG A 182 7.51 18.90 -2.93
N ASN A 183 7.82 19.98 -3.65
CA ASN A 183 6.85 21.00 -4.05
C ASN A 183 5.74 20.42 -4.95
N LEU A 184 6.12 19.60 -5.94
CA LEU A 184 5.13 18.92 -6.79
C LEU A 184 4.20 18.04 -5.98
N ILE A 185 4.71 17.27 -5.03
CA ILE A 185 3.86 16.43 -4.16
C ILE A 185 2.93 17.31 -3.33
N PHE A 186 3.47 18.36 -2.69
CA PHE A 186 2.69 19.29 -1.87
C PHE A 186 1.54 19.91 -2.66
N ASP A 187 1.81 20.53 -3.81
CA ASP A 187 0.79 21.22 -4.59
C ASP A 187 -0.27 20.26 -5.15
N ASN A 188 0.12 19.04 -5.55
CA ASN A 188 -0.86 18.06 -6.02
C ASN A 188 -1.73 17.52 -4.87
N LEU A 189 -1.16 17.26 -3.69
CA LEU A 189 -1.96 16.89 -2.51
C LEU A 189 -2.86 18.05 -2.04
N LEU A 190 -2.37 19.28 -2.07
CA LEU A 190 -3.15 20.46 -1.69
C LEU A 190 -4.38 20.62 -2.60
N LYS A 191 -4.22 20.41 -3.90
CA LYS A 191 -5.34 20.39 -4.86
C LYS A 191 -6.36 19.29 -4.55
N LYS A 192 -5.93 18.15 -4.01
CA LYS A 192 -6.82 17.04 -3.62
C LYS A 192 -7.62 17.30 -2.35
N ILE A 193 -7.36 18.39 -1.62
CA ILE A 193 -8.23 18.84 -0.53
C ILE A 193 -9.59 19.31 -1.07
N SER A 194 -9.72 19.64 -2.36
CA SER A 194 -11.00 19.97 -3.00
C SER A 194 -11.55 18.80 -3.83
N ASP A 195 -11.11 17.56 -3.61
CA ASP A 195 -11.62 16.40 -4.34
C ASP A 195 -13.10 16.12 -4.00
N GLU A 196 -13.88 15.63 -4.96
CA GLU A 196 -15.28 15.26 -4.78
C GLU A 196 -15.46 14.22 -3.65
N SER A 197 -14.49 13.30 -3.53
CA SER A 197 -14.50 12.24 -2.54
C SER A 197 -13.93 12.72 -1.21
N SER A 198 -14.72 12.67 -0.15
CA SER A 198 -14.25 12.91 1.23
C SER A 198 -13.16 11.92 1.64
N GLY A 199 -13.19 10.71 1.08
CA GLY A 199 -12.12 9.73 1.18
C GLY A 199 -10.81 10.33 0.70
N VAL A 200 -10.75 10.78 -0.56
CA VAL A 200 -9.55 11.37 -1.15
C VAL A 200 -9.09 12.62 -0.39
N ARG A 201 -10.02 13.54 -0.05
CA ARG A 201 -9.72 14.75 0.72
C ARG A 201 -9.02 14.44 2.04
N SER A 202 -9.56 13.51 2.84
CA SER A 202 -8.98 13.14 4.13
C SER A 202 -7.58 12.52 3.98
N LYS A 203 -7.33 11.67 2.96
CA LYS A 203 -5.98 11.11 2.73
C LYS A 203 -5.01 12.17 2.26
N ALA A 204 -5.47 13.16 1.50
CA ALA A 204 -4.64 14.28 1.09
C ALA A 204 -4.18 15.11 2.30
N VAL A 205 -5.10 15.49 3.19
CA VAL A 205 -4.82 16.20 4.44
C VAL A 205 -3.83 15.41 5.31
N ARG A 206 -4.13 14.14 5.58
CA ARG A 206 -3.23 13.25 6.35
C ARG A 206 -1.82 13.16 5.74
N SER A 207 -1.73 13.05 4.42
CA SER A 207 -0.44 12.91 3.73
C SER A 207 0.37 14.20 3.77
N LEU A 208 -0.28 15.37 3.67
CA LEU A 208 0.34 16.67 3.90
C LEU A 208 0.81 16.80 5.36
N GLY A 209 0.01 16.36 6.33
CA GLY A 209 0.44 16.24 7.73
C GLY A 209 1.73 15.45 7.89
N LYS A 210 1.80 14.25 7.30
CA LYS A 210 3.02 13.43 7.31
C LYS A 210 4.20 14.11 6.61
N MET A 211 3.95 14.83 5.52
CA MET A 211 5.00 15.62 4.87
C MET A 211 5.62 16.63 5.84
N VAL A 212 4.79 17.29 6.66
CA VAL A 212 5.30 18.18 7.73
C VAL A 212 6.00 17.38 8.83
N LYS A 213 5.38 16.32 9.36
CA LYS A 213 5.93 15.49 10.46
C LYS A 213 7.35 15.04 10.18
N TYR A 214 7.56 14.50 8.99
CA TYR A 214 8.83 13.88 8.62
C TYR A 214 9.82 14.89 7.99
N GLY A 215 9.58 16.20 8.12
CA GLY A 215 10.53 17.24 7.72
C GLY A 215 10.66 17.43 6.21
N PHE A 216 9.65 17.05 5.42
CA PHE A 216 9.65 17.25 3.98
C PHE A 216 9.12 18.62 3.58
N ALA A 217 8.30 19.26 4.43
CA ALA A 217 7.71 20.58 4.17
C ALA A 217 8.56 21.73 4.70
N ASP A 218 8.68 22.81 3.90
CA ASP A 218 9.29 24.08 4.32
C ASP A 218 8.31 24.98 5.09
N GLU A 219 8.80 26.11 5.60
CA GLU A 219 7.99 27.05 6.39
C GLU A 219 6.85 27.70 5.61
N GLU A 220 7.02 27.93 4.31
CA GLU A 220 5.96 28.48 3.46
C GLU A 220 4.84 27.47 3.27
N GLN A 221 5.20 26.22 3.01
CA GLN A 221 4.27 25.09 2.89
C GLN A 221 3.51 24.84 4.20
N LYS A 222 4.19 24.92 5.35
CA LYS A 222 3.54 24.83 6.67
C LYS A 222 2.51 25.95 6.86
N LYS A 223 2.86 27.20 6.56
CA LYS A 223 1.94 28.35 6.64
C LYS A 223 0.73 28.19 5.72
N ARG A 224 0.96 27.77 4.47
CA ARG A 224 -0.11 27.49 3.49
C ARG A 224 -1.03 26.39 3.99
N LEU A 225 -0.47 25.27 4.47
CA LEU A 225 -1.25 24.15 5.00
C LEU A 225 -2.05 24.57 6.24
N ASN A 226 -1.47 25.36 7.15
CA ASN A 226 -2.15 25.85 8.34
C ASN A 226 -3.43 26.63 8.02
N LYS A 227 -3.37 27.55 7.06
CA LYS A 227 -4.56 28.29 6.57
C LYS A 227 -5.63 27.33 6.04
N VAL A 228 -5.21 26.32 5.28
CA VAL A 228 -6.15 25.34 4.71
C VAL A 228 -6.81 24.50 5.80
N VAL A 229 -6.08 24.00 6.79
CA VAL A 229 -6.68 23.19 7.86
C VAL A 229 -7.60 24.02 8.76
N GLN A 230 -7.27 25.28 9.06
CA GLN A 230 -8.17 26.19 9.77
C GLN A 230 -9.50 26.36 9.04
N ARG A 231 -9.46 26.59 7.72
CA ARG A 231 -10.66 26.62 6.89
C ARG A 231 -11.43 25.31 6.97
N LEU A 232 -10.78 24.15 6.78
CA LEU A 232 -11.45 22.85 6.85
C LEU A 232 -12.17 22.63 8.20
N LEU A 233 -11.67 23.25 9.28
CA LEU A 233 -12.23 23.21 10.62
C LEU A 233 -13.27 24.31 10.90
N GLY A 234 -13.52 25.22 9.96
CA GLY A 234 -14.41 26.37 10.15
C GLY A 234 -13.87 27.38 11.17
N GLN A 235 -12.54 27.44 11.33
CA GLN A 235 -11.84 28.35 12.24
C GLN A 235 -11.35 29.62 11.55
N ASP A 236 -11.67 29.80 10.26
CA ASP A 236 -11.42 31.04 9.53
C ASP A 236 -12.63 31.99 9.62
N GLU A 237 -12.45 33.23 9.14
CA GLU A 237 -13.48 34.28 9.19
C GLU A 237 -14.76 33.93 8.40
N SER A 238 -14.67 32.96 7.48
CA SER A 238 -15.81 32.48 6.70
C SER A 238 -16.64 31.43 7.42
N TYR A 239 -16.12 30.84 8.51
CA TYR A 239 -16.73 29.76 9.29
C TYR A 239 -17.18 28.55 8.44
N ASN A 240 -16.59 28.39 7.25
CA ASN A 240 -16.95 27.38 6.27
C ASN A 240 -16.08 26.12 6.46
N TRP A 241 -16.63 25.07 7.06
CA TRP A 241 -15.91 23.81 7.26
C TRP A 241 -16.12 22.78 6.12
N ASP A 242 -15.27 21.75 6.08
CA ASP A 242 -15.57 20.56 5.25
C ASP A 242 -16.76 19.81 5.84
N ILE A 243 -17.75 19.45 5.02
CA ILE A 243 -18.95 18.73 5.46
C ILE A 243 -18.62 17.36 6.07
N ALA A 244 -17.56 16.71 5.61
CA ALA A 244 -17.22 15.35 6.00
C ALA A 244 -16.36 15.35 7.27
N TYR A 245 -16.90 14.78 8.34
CA TYR A 245 -16.21 14.68 9.63
C TYR A 245 -14.84 14.00 9.53
N ILE A 246 -14.70 12.98 8.67
CA ILE A 246 -13.40 12.33 8.45
C ILE A 246 -12.33 13.32 7.99
N VAL A 247 -12.67 14.29 7.14
CA VAL A 247 -11.73 15.32 6.69
C VAL A 247 -11.37 16.26 7.82
N ARG A 248 -12.38 16.71 8.60
CA ARG A 248 -12.17 17.57 9.76
C ARG A 248 -11.30 16.90 10.83
N ARG A 249 -11.49 15.60 11.09
CA ARG A 249 -10.67 14.83 12.02
C ARG A 249 -9.20 14.83 11.60
N GLU A 250 -8.90 14.52 10.33
CA GLU A 250 -7.51 14.59 9.85
C GLU A 250 -6.97 16.04 9.89
N ALA A 251 -7.81 17.04 9.60
CA ALA A 251 -7.40 18.44 9.65
C ALA A 251 -7.06 18.88 11.08
N GLN A 252 -7.81 18.41 12.08
CA GLN A 252 -7.55 18.71 13.49
C GLN A 252 -6.20 18.13 13.93
N GLU A 253 -5.91 16.87 13.62
CA GLU A 253 -4.61 16.25 13.92
C GLU A 253 -3.45 17.05 13.31
N VAL A 254 -3.59 17.51 12.07
CA VAL A 254 -2.58 18.32 11.37
C VAL A 254 -2.44 19.71 12.00
N TYR A 255 -3.56 20.35 12.34
CA TYR A 255 -3.58 21.66 12.99
C TYR A 255 -2.89 21.63 14.36
N ASP A 256 -3.19 20.61 15.17
CA ASP A 256 -2.60 20.46 16.50
C ASP A 256 -1.09 20.29 16.40
N TYR A 257 -0.61 19.52 15.43
CA TYR A 257 0.83 19.39 15.20
C TYR A 257 1.49 20.69 14.75
N LEU A 258 0.89 21.40 13.77
CA LEU A 258 1.41 22.68 13.30
C LEU A 258 1.44 23.74 14.42
N SER A 259 0.54 23.62 15.39
CA SER A 259 0.45 24.50 16.56
C SER A 259 1.30 24.05 17.76
N GLY A 260 2.06 22.96 17.63
CA GLY A 260 2.90 22.40 18.70
C GLY A 260 2.13 21.69 19.83
N LYS A 261 0.83 21.41 19.63
CA LYS A 261 -0.08 20.80 20.61
C LYS A 261 -0.34 19.31 20.39
N GLY A 262 -0.01 18.79 19.20
CA GLY A 262 -0.39 17.44 18.77
C GLY A 262 0.78 16.47 18.58
N LYS A 263 0.43 15.19 18.42
CA LYS A 263 1.33 14.14 17.92
C LYS A 263 0.92 13.81 16.48
N ILE A 264 1.84 13.83 15.51
CA ILE A 264 1.63 13.06 14.25
C ILE A 264 2.28 11.71 14.44
#